data_AF-A0A0Q9K655-F1
#
_entry.id   AF-A0A0Q9K655-F1
#
_cell.length_a   1.000
_cell.length_b   1.000
_cell.length_c   1.000
_cell.angle_alpha   90.00
_cell.angle_beta   90.00
_cell.angle_gamma   90.00
#
_symmetry.space_group_name_H-M   'P 1'
#
loop_
_entity.id
_entity.type
_entity.pdbx_description
1 polymer ?
#
loop_
_entity_poly.entity_id
_entity_poly.type
_entity_poly.pdbx_seq_one_letter_code
_entity_poly.pdbx_strand_id
1 'polypeptide(L)' 'MSTKRPRSNPKPVPFVATGAIIGFIVFGVISWIGPNRNEGFDITYDPSAALGYMSVLGLLLGALVGAVVVALLTYRR' A
#
# COMPACT_ATOMS: atom_id res chain seq x y z
N MET A 1 -32.12 -18.84 24.07
CA MET A 1 -30.83 -19.32 23.54
C MET A 1 -30.13 -18.15 22.87
N SER A 2 -29.02 -17.66 23.43
CA SER A 2 -28.26 -16.55 22.84
C SER A 2 -27.57 -17.03 21.56
N THR A 3 -28.06 -16.59 20.41
CA THR A 3 -27.43 -16.80 19.10
C THR A 3 -26.22 -15.88 18.96
N LYS A 4 -25.18 -16.10 19.78
CA LYS A 4 -23.86 -15.50 19.52
C LYS A 4 -23.36 -16.08 18.19
N ARG A 5 -23.51 -15.32 17.10
CA ARG A 5 -22.83 -15.61 15.83
C ARG A 5 -21.36 -15.88 16.14
N PRO A 6 -20.75 -16.95 15.58
CA PRO A 6 -19.33 -17.19 15.76
C PRO A 6 -18.58 -15.94 15.30
N ARG A 7 -17.80 -15.32 16.22
CA ARG A 7 -17.00 -14.14 15.89
C ARG A 7 -15.99 -14.57 14.83
N SER A 8 -16.18 -14.15 13.58
CA SER A 8 -15.16 -14.39 12.56
C SER A 8 -13.92 -13.59 12.96
N ASN A 9 -12.77 -14.27 13.04
CA ASN A 9 -11.49 -13.58 13.10
C ASN A 9 -11.31 -12.76 11.80
N PRO A 10 -10.75 -11.55 11.89
CA PRO A 10 -10.48 -10.76 10.69
C PRO A 10 -9.53 -11.55 9.77
N LYS A 11 -9.88 -11.66 8.50
CA LYS A 11 -9.08 -12.40 7.51
C LYS A 11 -7.88 -11.54 7.11
N PRO A 12 -6.63 -12.01 7.19
CA PRO A 12 -5.46 -11.17 6.91
C PRO A 12 -5.30 -10.81 5.43
N VAL A 13 -5.57 -11.75 4.52
CA VAL A 13 -5.32 -11.57 3.08
C VAL A 13 -6.04 -10.36 2.47
N PRO A 14 -7.35 -10.13 2.72
CA PRO A 14 -8.04 -8.94 2.21
C PRO A 14 -7.44 -7.62 2.69
N PHE A 15 -6.97 -7.54 3.95
CA PHE A 15 -6.39 -6.30 4.47
C PHE A 15 -5.06 -5.98 3.80
N VAL A 16 -4.21 -7.00 3.63
CA VAL A 16 -2.92 -6.85 2.93
C VAL A 16 -3.14 -6.45 1.48
N ALA A 17 -4.06 -7.11 0.77
CA ALA A 17 -4.38 -6.79 -0.62
C ALA A 17 -4.92 -5.36 -0.78
N THR A 18 -5.87 -4.96 0.07
CA THR A 18 -6.42 -3.60 0.05
C THR A 18 -5.34 -2.57 0.35
N GLY A 19 -4.50 -2.81 1.35
CA GLY A 19 -3.37 -1.94 1.67
C GLY A 19 -2.42 -1.79 0.48
N ALA A 20 -2.05 -2.90 -0.18
CA ALA A 20 -1.18 -2.88 -1.35
C ALA A 20 -1.79 -2.07 -2.50
N ILE A 21 -3.09 -2.26 -2.80
CA ILE A 21 -3.80 -1.53 -3.86
C ILE A 21 -3.81 -0.02 -3.54
N ILE A 22 -4.12 0.36 -2.31
CA ILE A 22 -4.12 1.76 -1.89
C ILE A 22 -2.71 2.36 -2.02
N GLY A 23 -1.69 1.65 -1.54
CA GLY A 23 -0.31 2.11 -1.63
C GLY A 23 0.16 2.26 -3.08
N PHE A 24 -0.19 1.32 -3.97
CA PHE A 24 0.07 1.42 -5.40
C PHE A 24 -0.57 2.68 -6.01
N ILE A 25 -1.84 2.93 -5.72
CA ILE A 25 -2.56 4.11 -6.23
C ILE A 25 -1.89 5.39 -5.75
N VAL A 26 -1.62 5.51 -4.44
CA VAL A 26 -1.02 6.70 -3.84
C VAL A 26 0.36 6.98 -4.44
N PHE A 27 1.23 5.97 -4.50
CA PHE A 27 2.58 6.15 -5.03
C PHE A 27 2.60 6.32 -6.55
N GLY A 28 1.67 5.69 -7.28
CA GLY A 28 1.47 5.92 -8.70
C GLY A 28 1.09 7.37 -8.99
N VAL A 29 0.18 7.95 -8.21
CA VAL A 29 -0.20 9.36 -8.31
C VAL A 29 0.99 10.26 -7.98
N ILE A 30 1.71 10.00 -6.88
CA ILE A 30 2.94 10.75 -6.52
C ILE A 30 3.97 10.68 -7.64
N SER A 31 4.11 9.54 -8.29
CA SER A 31 5.04 9.38 -9.41
C SER A 31 4.67 10.27 -10.61
N TRP A 32 3.41 10.65 -10.74
CA TRP A 32 2.93 11.48 -11.85
C TRP A 32 2.94 12.97 -11.54
N ILE A 33 2.61 13.36 -10.31
CA ILE A 33 2.51 14.77 -9.89
C ILE A 33 3.77 15.30 -9.18
N GLY A 34 4.73 14.41 -8.88
CA GLY A 34 5.95 14.77 -8.17
C GLY A 34 6.82 15.78 -8.93
N PRO A 35 7.76 16.45 -8.23
CA PRO A 35 8.69 17.40 -8.85
C PRO A 35 9.42 16.79 -10.05
N ASN A 36 9.78 17.64 -11.01
CA ASN A 36 10.49 17.19 -12.20
C ASN A 36 11.83 16.58 -11.80
N ARG A 37 12.01 15.31 -12.17
CA ARG A 37 13.14 14.46 -11.78
C ARG A 37 14.44 14.85 -12.46
N ASN A 38 14.32 15.63 -13.53
CA ASN A 38 15.44 16.13 -14.32
C ASN A 38 15.88 17.53 -13.85
N GLU A 39 15.16 18.16 -12.90
CA GLU A 39 15.57 19.47 -12.39
C GLU A 39 16.84 19.35 -11.53
N GLY A 40 17.90 20.04 -11.95
CA GLY A 40 19.17 20.12 -11.21
C GLY A 40 20.19 19.02 -11.52
N PHE A 41 19.88 18.08 -12.42
CA PHE A 41 20.80 17.02 -12.85
C PHE A 41 20.84 16.95 -14.37
N ASP A 42 22.04 16.83 -14.96
CA ASP A 42 22.26 16.73 -16.40
C ASP A 42 21.97 15.30 -16.94
N ILE A 43 20.97 14.65 -16.35
CA ILE A 43 20.63 13.24 -16.57
C ILE A 43 19.15 13.18 -16.96
N THR A 44 18.85 12.53 -18.08
CA THR A 44 17.46 12.26 -18.46
C THR A 44 16.96 11.06 -17.68
N TYR A 45 16.07 11.30 -16.72
CA TYR A 45 15.43 10.24 -15.94
C TYR A 45 14.31 9.58 -16.75
N ASP A 46 14.32 8.25 -16.84
CA ASP A 46 13.25 7.48 -17.50
C ASP A 46 11.96 7.52 -16.64
N PRO A 47 10.86 8.12 -17.14
CA PRO A 47 9.60 8.19 -16.41
C PRO A 47 9.04 6.81 -16.04
N SER A 48 9.30 5.78 -16.87
CA SER A 48 8.82 4.43 -16.66
C SER A 48 9.51 3.75 -15.47
N ALA A 49 10.81 3.98 -15.32
CA ALA A 49 11.58 3.51 -14.17
C ALA A 49 11.06 4.12 -12.87
N ALA A 50 10.75 5.43 -12.88
CA ALA A 50 10.22 6.11 -11.72
C ALA A 50 8.87 5.53 -11.27
N LEU A 51 7.96 5.31 -12.22
CA LEU A 51 6.68 4.67 -11.97
C LEU A 51 6.87 3.26 -11.43
N GLY A 52 7.74 2.45 -12.04
CA GLY A 52 8.03 1.09 -11.60
C GLY A 52 8.49 1.02 -10.14
N TYR A 53 9.50 1.81 -9.76
CA TYR A 53 9.99 1.82 -8.38
C TYR A 53 8.94 2.33 -7.38
N MET A 54 8.24 3.41 -7.72
CA MET A 54 7.20 3.97 -6.85
C MET A 54 6.05 2.99 -6.66
N SER A 55 5.63 2.29 -7.71
CA SER A 55 4.60 1.26 -7.64
C SER A 55 5.00 0.09 -6.74
N VAL A 56 6.22 -0.42 -6.86
CA VAL A 56 6.72 -1.50 -5.99
C VAL A 56 6.80 -1.04 -4.53
N LEU A 57 7.33 0.15 -4.28
CA LEU A 57 7.38 0.73 -2.93
C LEU A 57 5.98 0.91 -2.35
N GLY A 58 5.05 1.46 -3.13
CA GLY A 58 3.66 1.64 -2.73
C GLY A 58 2.97 0.32 -2.40
N LEU A 59 3.15 -0.71 -3.23
CA LEU A 59 2.62 -2.05 -2.98
C LEU A 59 3.12 -2.62 -1.65
N LEU A 60 4.44 -2.57 -1.41
CA LEU A 60 5.06 -3.14 -0.22
C LEU A 60 4.69 -2.37 1.06
N LEU A 61 4.77 -1.04 1.04
CA LEU A 61 4.41 -0.20 2.18
C LEU A 61 2.92 -0.27 2.47
N GLY A 62 2.08 -0.24 1.44
CA GLY A 62 0.65 -0.41 1.56
C GLY A 62 0.27 -1.77 2.14
N ALA A 63 0.87 -2.86 1.63
CA ALA A 63 0.70 -4.22 2.16
C ALA A 63 1.08 -4.31 3.63
N LEU A 64 2.20 -3.69 4.02
CA LEU A 64 2.66 -3.63 5.40
C LEU A 64 1.65 -2.91 6.31
N VAL A 65 1.14 -1.75 5.89
CA VAL A 65 0.09 -1.03 6.64
C VAL A 65 -1.16 -1.90 6.79
N GLY A 66 -1.60 -2.56 5.71
CA GLY A 66 -2.71 -3.52 5.75
C GLY A 66 -2.48 -4.66 6.75
N ALA A 67 -1.27 -5.22 6.76
CA ALA A 67 -0.86 -6.27 7.70
C ALA A 67 -0.88 -5.78 9.16
N VAL A 68 -0.38 -4.57 9.42
CA VAL A 68 -0.40 -3.94 10.74
C VAL A 68 -1.84 -3.72 11.21
N VAL A 69 -2.73 -3.22 10.34
CA VAL A 69 -4.14 -3.01 10.68
C VAL A 69 -4.81 -4.32 11.09
N VAL A 70 -4.65 -5.39 10.31
CA VAL A 70 -5.28 -6.67 10.67
C VAL A 70 -4.65 -7.30 11.91
N ALA A 71 -3.34 -7.15 12.12
CA ALA A 71 -2.68 -7.57 13.35
C ALA A 71 -3.27 -6.84 14.56
N LEU A 72 -3.38 -5.51 14.51
CA LEU A 72 -3.99 -4.71 15.59
C LEU A 72 -5.43 -5.13 15.86
N LEU A 73 -6.24 -5.37 14.83
CA LEU A 73 -7.63 -5.85 14.99
C LEU A 73 -7.71 -7.27 15.57
N THR A 74 -6.67 -8.06 15.38
CA THR A 74 -6.57 -9.43 15.92
C THR A 74 -6.11 -9.41 17.39
N TYR A 75 -5.10 -8.59 17.73
CA TYR A 75 -4.51 -8.52 19.07
C TYR A 75 -5.21 -7.56 20.04
N ARG A 76 -6.07 -6.64 19.55
CA ARG A 76 -6.93 -5.79 20.41
C ARG A 76 -8.22 -6.50 20.87
N ARG A 77 -8.41 -7.77 20.54
CA ARG A 77 -9.55 -8.58 20.95
C ARG A 77 -9.17 -9.52 22.09
#